data_AF-A0AAU2QX43-F1
#
_entry.id   AF-A0AAU2QX43-F1
#
_cell.length_a   1.000
_cell.length_b   1.000
_cell.length_c   1.000
_cell.angle_alpha   90.00
_cell.angle_beta   90.00
_cell.angle_gamma   90.00
#
_symmetry.space_group_name_H-M   'P 1'
#
loop_
_entity.id
_entity.type
_entity.pdbx_description
1 polymer ?
#
loop_
_entity_poly.entity_id
_entity_poly.type
_entity_poly.pdbx_seq_one_letter_code
_entity_poly.pdbx_strand_id
1 'polypeptide(L)'
;MKALALVALPVLLALASCDIPTTGVVEAGGPASGIAPVTPVYFVHDGTLVAVPRTTAMPGNAGDAVRLLLRGPTPGEQGKRLTTAIRVRPALPSPSDAPTERVTPSPGEPLWQTPTDGPTAEVRGDRITLRLPPGTGPLSGMAARQLICTAAGAHRVTAPSTAPVTVAVTDGSGRRAGGTDEGCPALAAG
;
A
#
# COMPACT_ATOMS: atom_id res chain seq x y z
N MET A 1 8.63 -80.19 -13.98
CA MET A 1 9.58 -79.06 -14.06
C MET A 1 8.95 -77.70 -14.45
N LYS A 2 7.63 -77.50 -14.41
CA LYS A 2 6.98 -76.20 -14.71
C LYS A 2 6.49 -75.41 -13.49
N ALA A 3 6.28 -76.07 -12.34
CA ALA A 3 5.74 -75.44 -11.13
C ALA A 3 6.76 -74.58 -10.36
N LEU A 4 8.06 -74.89 -10.46
CA LEU A 4 9.10 -74.09 -9.78
C LEU A 4 9.29 -72.70 -10.42
N ALA A 5 9.05 -72.56 -11.72
CA ALA A 5 9.24 -71.29 -12.43
C ALA A 5 8.17 -70.23 -12.09
N LEU A 6 6.97 -70.65 -11.67
CA LEU A 6 5.84 -69.76 -11.39
C LEU A 6 5.88 -69.13 -9.99
N VAL A 7 6.67 -69.68 -9.07
CA VAL A 7 6.80 -69.15 -7.70
C VAL A 7 8.02 -68.23 -7.53
N ALA A 8 9.00 -68.30 -8.45
CA ALA A 8 10.22 -67.49 -8.36
C ALA A 8 9.97 -65.99 -8.64
N LEU A 9 8.99 -65.66 -9.49
CA LEU A 9 8.71 -64.28 -9.90
C LEU A 9 8.17 -63.37 -8.76
N PRO A 10 7.19 -63.77 -7.93
CA PRO A 10 6.71 -62.91 -6.84
C PRO A 10 7.73 -62.71 -5.73
N VAL A 11 8.61 -63.70 -5.49
CA VAL A 11 9.67 -63.61 -4.47
C VAL A 11 10.72 -62.57 -4.88
N LEU A 12 11.09 -62.51 -6.17
CA LEU A 12 12.00 -61.49 -6.70
C LEU A 12 11.42 -60.07 -6.64
N LEU A 13 10.11 -59.89 -6.82
CA LEU A 13 9.46 -58.58 -6.68
C LEU A 13 9.43 -58.09 -5.22
N ALA A 14 9.34 -58.99 -4.24
CA ALA A 14 9.34 -58.63 -2.82
C ALA A 14 10.72 -58.16 -2.31
N LEU A 15 11.81 -58.57 -2.98
CA LEU A 15 13.18 -58.15 -2.65
C LEU A 15 13.57 -56.81 -3.28
N ALA A 16 12.77 -56.29 -4.21
CA ALA A 16 12.99 -55.03 -4.91
C ALA A 16 12.13 -53.87 -4.38
N SER A 17 11.43 -54.04 -3.26
CA SER A 17 10.85 -52.89 -2.56
C SER A 17 11.96 -52.17 -1.80
N CYS A 18 12.48 -51.09 -2.39
CA CYS A 18 13.31 -50.14 -1.65
C CYS A 18 12.48 -49.61 -0.48
N ASP A 19 12.88 -49.99 0.73
CA ASP A 19 12.35 -49.47 1.98
C ASP A 19 12.78 -48.00 2.07
N ILE A 20 11.86 -47.09 1.69
CA ILE A 20 12.10 -45.65 1.78
C ILE A 20 11.72 -45.27 3.22
N PRO A 21 12.69 -44.93 4.10
CA PRO A 21 12.38 -44.53 5.45
C PRO A 21 11.41 -43.34 5.39
N THR A 22 10.40 -43.33 6.25
CA THR A 22 9.47 -42.20 6.37
C THR A 22 10.30 -40.97 6.73
N THR A 23 10.60 -40.13 5.75
CA THR A 23 11.19 -38.83 6.01
C THR A 23 10.14 -38.07 6.79
N GLY A 24 10.39 -37.85 8.09
CA GLY A 24 9.54 -37.00 8.90
C GLY A 24 9.31 -35.69 8.17
N VAL A 25 8.10 -35.13 8.31
CA VAL A 25 7.82 -33.81 7.77
C VAL A 25 8.85 -32.84 8.35
N VAL A 26 9.68 -32.25 7.48
CA VAL A 26 10.37 -31.02 7.85
C VAL A 26 9.25 -30.00 7.92
N GLU A 27 8.88 -29.57 9.12
CA GLU A 27 8.05 -28.37 9.32
C GLU A 27 8.60 -27.32 8.36
N ALA A 28 7.81 -26.98 7.35
CA ALA A 28 8.18 -25.94 6.42
C ALA A 28 8.52 -24.74 7.31
N GLY A 29 9.77 -24.28 7.24
CA GLY A 29 10.22 -23.16 8.05
C GLY A 29 9.17 -22.04 7.99
N GLY A 30 9.00 -21.31 9.09
CA GLY A 30 8.02 -20.22 9.16
C GLY A 30 8.04 -19.36 7.90
N PRO A 31 6.88 -18.79 7.51
CA PRO A 31 6.74 -18.11 6.22
C PRO A 31 7.92 -17.18 5.97
N ALA A 32 8.44 -17.18 4.74
CA ALA A 32 9.52 -16.29 4.36
C ALA A 32 9.12 -14.86 4.77
N SER A 33 9.78 -14.33 5.80
CA SER A 33 9.66 -12.92 6.14
C SER A 33 10.43 -12.16 5.08
N GLY A 34 9.78 -11.97 3.93
CA GLY A 34 10.26 -11.10 2.87
C GLY A 34 10.44 -9.68 3.39
N ILE A 35 11.25 -8.89 2.69
CA ILE A 35 11.36 -7.46 2.94
C ILE A 35 9.98 -6.85 2.68
N ALA A 36 9.39 -6.22 3.70
CA ALA A 36 8.10 -5.54 3.53
C ALA A 36 8.23 -4.45 2.47
N PRO A 37 7.38 -4.42 1.43
CA PRO A 37 7.50 -3.42 0.39
C PRO A 37 7.27 -2.02 0.97
N VAL A 38 8.17 -1.09 0.64
CA VAL A 38 8.07 0.32 1.09
C VAL A 38 7.45 1.18 -0.01
N THR A 39 6.55 2.07 0.39
CA THR A 39 5.90 3.05 -0.47
C THR A 39 6.56 4.42 -0.28
N PRO A 40 7.01 5.10 -1.34
CA PRO A 40 7.54 6.46 -1.21
C PRO A 40 6.43 7.46 -0.86
N VAL A 41 6.63 8.23 0.20
CA VAL A 41 5.82 9.39 0.55
C VAL A 41 6.68 10.64 0.44
N TYR A 42 6.21 11.64 -0.31
CA TYR A 42 7.01 12.82 -0.62
C TYR A 42 6.74 13.92 0.40
N PHE A 43 7.79 14.37 1.09
CA PHE A 43 7.75 15.50 2.02
C PHE A 43 8.52 16.70 1.46
N VAL A 44 8.34 17.86 2.07
CA VAL A 44 9.01 19.09 1.68
C VAL A 44 10.18 19.36 2.62
N HIS A 45 11.36 19.61 2.06
CA HIS A 45 12.55 20.10 2.74
C HIS A 45 13.06 21.34 2.00
N ASP A 46 13.13 22.48 2.69
CA ASP A 46 13.61 23.76 2.12
C ASP A 46 13.01 24.09 0.73
N GLY A 47 11.71 23.83 0.57
CA GLY A 47 10.97 24.10 -0.67
C GLY A 47 11.14 23.06 -1.77
N THR A 48 11.84 21.95 -1.52
CA THR A 48 12.04 20.85 -2.47
C THR A 48 11.36 19.57 -1.99
N LEU A 49 10.96 18.70 -2.92
CA LEU A 49 10.37 17.40 -2.56
C LEU A 49 11.48 16.39 -2.23
N VAL A 50 11.22 15.55 -1.24
CA VAL A 50 12.09 14.46 -0.81
C VAL A 50 11.24 13.20 -0.68
N ALA A 51 11.62 12.13 -1.40
CA ALA A 51 10.97 10.83 -1.30
C ALA A 51 11.43 10.12 -0.02
N VAL A 52 10.49 9.79 0.87
CA VAL A 52 10.75 9.08 2.12
C VAL A 52 10.06 7.72 2.08
N PRO A 53 10.79 6.60 2.26
CA PRO A 53 10.20 5.28 2.27
C PRO A 53 9.33 5.10 3.52
N ARG A 54 8.09 4.64 3.34
CA ARG A 54 7.14 4.37 4.43
C ARG A 54 6.50 3.00 4.24
N THR A 55 6.22 2.32 5.33
CA THR A 55 5.38 1.12 5.31
C THR A 55 3.91 1.51 5.23
N THR A 56 3.17 0.83 4.38
CA THR A 56 1.71 0.99 4.20
C THR A 56 1.04 -0.37 4.35
N ALA A 57 -0.23 -0.39 4.75
CA ALA A 57 -1.01 -1.63 4.82
C ALA A 57 -1.09 -2.33 3.45
N MET A 58 -1.29 -1.55 2.39
CA MET A 58 -1.23 -2.03 1.01
C MET A 58 -0.19 -1.22 0.22
N PRO A 59 1.05 -1.71 0.10
CA PRO A 59 2.04 -1.10 -0.79
C PRO A 59 1.51 -1.01 -2.22
N GLY A 60 1.76 0.12 -2.87
CA GLY A 60 1.21 0.40 -4.20
C GLY A 60 -0.13 1.14 -4.21
N ASN A 61 -0.86 1.17 -3.09
CA ASN A 61 -2.13 1.86 -3.01
C ASN A 61 -1.92 3.38 -2.87
N ALA A 62 -2.32 4.13 -3.90
CA ALA A 62 -2.18 5.58 -3.93
C ALA A 62 -2.98 6.28 -2.81
N GLY A 63 -4.18 5.77 -2.46
CA GLY A 63 -5.01 6.32 -1.38
C GLY A 63 -4.35 6.16 -0.01
N ASP A 64 -3.75 5.00 0.26
CA ASP A 64 -3.02 4.72 1.51
C ASP A 64 -1.76 5.59 1.64
N ALA A 65 -1.01 5.75 0.55
CA ALA A 65 0.16 6.62 0.51
C ALA A 65 -0.22 8.08 0.77
N VAL A 66 -1.29 8.57 0.14
CA VAL A 66 -1.82 9.91 0.40
C VAL A 66 -2.34 10.03 1.82
N ARG A 67 -2.94 8.99 2.40
CA ARG A 67 -3.36 9.01 3.81
C ARG A 67 -2.17 9.18 4.76
N LEU A 68 -1.03 8.53 4.48
CA LEU A 68 0.21 8.77 5.22
C LEU A 68 0.70 10.21 5.05
N LEU A 69 0.64 10.74 3.83
CA LEU A 69 1.03 12.12 3.56
C LEU A 69 0.16 13.14 4.31
N LEU A 70 -1.16 12.94 4.35
CA LEU A 70 -2.11 13.80 5.06
C LEU A 70 -1.91 13.76 6.58
N ARG A 71 -1.45 12.63 7.13
CA ARG A 71 -1.02 12.53 8.53
C ARG A 71 0.23 13.37 8.82
N GLY A 72 1.04 13.62 7.79
CA GLY A 72 2.27 14.39 7.87
C GLY A 72 3.49 13.56 8.28
N PRO A 73 4.66 14.21 8.36
CA PRO A 73 5.90 13.57 8.77
C PRO A 73 5.83 13.11 10.24
N THR A 74 6.50 12.01 10.55
CA THR A 74 6.73 11.51 11.92
C THR A 74 7.65 12.44 12.72
N PRO A 75 7.69 12.33 14.07
CA PRO A 75 8.61 13.12 14.88
C PRO A 75 10.09 13.02 14.44
N GLY A 76 10.53 11.83 14.03
CA GLY A 76 11.90 11.64 13.51
C GLY A 76 12.15 12.33 12.16
N GLU A 77 11.15 12.34 11.28
CA GLU A 77 11.20 13.06 10.00
C GLU A 77 11.11 14.58 10.21
N GLN A 78 10.29 15.04 11.15
CA GLN A 78 10.18 16.46 11.54
C GLN A 78 11.50 16.97 12.13
N GLY A 79 12.22 16.14 12.90
CA GLY A 79 13.58 16.44 13.38
C GLY A 79 14.58 16.67 12.23
N LYS A 80 14.31 16.14 11.03
CA LYS A 80 15.06 16.38 9.78
C LYS A 80 14.50 17.56 8.97
N ARG A 81 13.64 18.39 9.58
CA ARG A 81 12.96 19.55 8.96
C ARG A 81 12.08 19.17 7.75
N LEU A 82 11.57 17.93 7.72
CA LEU A 82 10.59 17.52 6.72
C LEU A 82 9.21 18.07 7.11
N THR A 83 8.50 18.60 6.12
CA THR A 83 7.18 19.22 6.31
C THR A 83 6.20 18.77 5.22
N THR A 84 4.93 19.13 5.37
CA THR A 84 3.92 18.97 4.32
C THR A 84 3.42 20.33 3.84
N ALA A 85 3.27 20.48 2.52
CA ALA A 85 2.69 21.69 1.94
C ALA A 85 1.15 21.66 1.97
N ILE A 86 0.55 20.50 2.24
CA ILE A 86 -0.90 20.34 2.32
C ILE A 86 -1.41 20.93 3.64
N ARG A 87 -2.42 21.79 3.53
CA ARG A 87 -3.11 22.36 4.70
C ARG A 87 -4.39 21.59 4.96
N VAL A 88 -4.41 20.81 6.02
CA VAL A 88 -5.63 20.17 6.53
C VAL A 88 -6.13 21.02 7.69
N ARG A 89 -7.38 21.50 7.62
CA ARG A 89 -8.05 21.99 8.83
C ARG A 89 -8.60 20.78 9.57
N PRO A 90 -8.38 20.69 10.89
CA PRO A 90 -9.18 19.79 11.71
C PRO A 90 -10.65 20.05 11.42
N ALA A 91 -11.39 19.03 11.02
CA ALA A 91 -12.84 19.11 11.09
C ALA A 91 -13.16 19.38 12.56
N LEU A 92 -13.84 20.50 12.85
CA LEU A 92 -14.43 20.68 14.16
C LEU A 92 -15.38 19.50 14.35
N PRO A 93 -15.37 18.83 15.52
CA PRO A 93 -16.34 17.78 15.79
C PRO A 93 -17.73 18.35 15.53
N SER A 94 -18.48 17.69 14.66
CA SER A 94 -19.87 18.07 14.45
C SER A 94 -20.58 17.90 15.79
N PRO A 95 -21.55 18.75 16.17
CA PRO A 95 -22.40 18.47 17.33
C PRO A 95 -23.13 17.12 17.20
N SER A 96 -23.16 16.53 16.00
CA SER A 96 -23.65 15.17 15.74
C SER A 96 -22.63 14.05 16.00
N ASP A 97 -21.35 14.38 16.23
CA ASP A 97 -20.27 13.46 16.62
C ASP A 97 -20.16 13.30 18.15
N ALA A 98 -21.12 13.85 18.91
CA ALA A 98 -21.29 13.47 20.31
C ALA A 98 -21.36 11.93 20.36
N PRO A 99 -20.74 11.25 21.36
CA PRO A 99 -20.72 9.80 21.42
C PRO A 99 -22.17 9.29 21.47
N THR A 100 -22.72 8.95 20.30
CA THR A 100 -23.95 8.20 20.21
C THR A 100 -23.53 6.84 20.73
N GLU A 101 -23.96 6.57 21.95
CA GLU A 101 -24.07 5.28 22.61
C GLU A 101 -23.75 4.12 21.66
N ARG A 102 -22.63 3.42 21.94
CA ARG A 102 -22.11 2.23 21.23
C ARG A 102 -23.01 1.82 20.04
N VAL A 103 -22.63 2.25 18.83
CA VAL A 103 -23.14 1.65 17.60
C VAL A 103 -22.94 0.14 17.74
N THR A 104 -24.02 -0.58 18.03
CA THR A 104 -24.01 -2.03 18.01
C THR A 104 -24.05 -2.37 16.53
N PRO A 105 -22.99 -2.92 15.93
CA PRO A 105 -23.01 -3.22 14.50
C PRO A 105 -24.25 -4.07 14.21
N SER A 106 -25.05 -3.62 13.25
CA SER A 106 -26.23 -4.36 12.83
C SER A 106 -25.76 -5.74 12.34
N PRO A 107 -26.32 -6.86 12.84
CA PRO A 107 -25.91 -8.19 12.38
C PRO A 107 -26.18 -8.32 10.87
N GLY A 108 -25.13 -8.23 10.06
CA GLY A 108 -25.21 -8.33 8.60
C GLY A 108 -24.39 -7.31 7.81
N GLU A 109 -23.83 -6.28 8.43
CA GLU A 109 -22.95 -5.35 7.70
C GLU A 109 -21.54 -5.94 7.52
N PRO A 110 -20.97 -5.95 6.30
CA PRO A 110 -19.62 -6.42 6.08
C PRO A 110 -18.61 -5.51 6.80
N LEU A 111 -17.78 -6.09 7.67
CA LEU A 111 -16.78 -5.39 8.49
C LEU A 111 -15.59 -4.79 7.70
N TRP A 112 -15.74 -4.55 6.39
CA TRP A 112 -14.70 -3.99 5.52
C TRP A 112 -15.06 -2.64 4.91
N GLN A 113 -16.10 -1.96 5.40
CA GLN A 113 -16.38 -0.58 4.99
C GLN A 113 -15.20 0.33 5.41
N THR A 114 -14.37 0.73 4.43
CA THR A 114 -13.30 1.71 4.63
C THR A 114 -13.89 2.98 5.22
N PRO A 115 -13.26 3.59 6.24
CA PRO A 115 -13.69 4.89 6.75
C PRO A 115 -13.85 5.89 5.60
N THR A 116 -15.07 6.35 5.39
CA THR A 116 -15.47 7.28 4.30
C THR A 116 -14.76 8.64 4.40
N ASP A 117 -14.13 8.92 5.54
CA ASP A 117 -13.47 10.19 5.85
C ASP A 117 -12.01 10.29 5.36
N GLY A 118 -11.51 9.26 4.65
CA GLY A 118 -10.15 9.23 4.11
C GLY A 118 -10.04 9.74 2.66
N PRO A 119 -8.82 9.98 2.16
CA PRO A 119 -8.61 10.20 0.74
C PRO A 119 -9.00 8.93 -0.04
N THR A 120 -9.63 9.11 -1.19
CA THR A 120 -9.97 8.02 -2.13
C THR A 120 -9.19 8.18 -3.42
N ALA A 121 -8.72 7.06 -3.97
CA ALA A 121 -7.97 7.00 -5.21
C ALA A 121 -8.58 5.96 -6.13
N GLU A 122 -8.89 6.36 -7.36
CA GLU A 122 -9.31 5.48 -8.44
C GLU A 122 -8.20 5.42 -9.49
N VAL A 123 -7.78 4.22 -9.86
CA VAL A 123 -6.69 3.99 -10.82
C VAL A 123 -7.28 3.39 -12.09
N ARG A 124 -6.96 3.98 -13.25
CA ARG A 124 -7.31 3.49 -14.59
C ARG A 124 -6.08 3.56 -15.49
N GLY A 125 -5.37 2.44 -15.64
CA GLY A 125 -4.05 2.43 -16.29
C GLY A 125 -3.10 3.40 -15.59
N ASP A 126 -2.40 4.23 -16.38
CA ASP A 126 -1.47 5.26 -15.86
C ASP A 126 -2.17 6.54 -15.38
N ARG A 127 -3.50 6.53 -15.21
CA ARG A 127 -4.26 7.67 -14.70
C ARG A 127 -4.81 7.40 -13.30
N ILE A 128 -4.51 8.30 -12.38
CA ILE A 128 -5.00 8.27 -11.00
C ILE A 128 -5.94 9.45 -10.78
N THR A 129 -7.15 9.18 -10.30
CA THR A 129 -8.08 10.22 -9.84
C THR A 129 -8.16 10.16 -8.32
N LEU A 130 -7.71 11.22 -7.67
CA LEU A 130 -7.64 11.36 -6.23
C LEU A 130 -8.71 12.35 -5.75
N ARG A 131 -9.42 11.98 -4.68
CA ARG A 131 -10.31 12.89 -3.96
C ARG A 131 -9.82 13.02 -2.52
N LEU A 132 -9.55 14.24 -2.11
CA LEU A 132 -9.13 14.56 -0.75
C LEU A 132 -10.35 14.69 0.16
N PRO A 133 -10.19 14.38 1.46
CA PRO A 133 -11.29 14.48 2.40
C PRO A 133 -11.71 15.95 2.62
N PRO A 134 -12.95 16.18 3.09
CA PRO A 134 -13.40 17.48 3.56
C PRO A 134 -12.42 18.09 4.57
N GLY A 135 -12.31 19.42 4.61
CA GLY A 135 -11.37 20.11 5.49
C GLY A 135 -9.94 20.23 4.91
N THR A 136 -9.64 19.55 3.81
CA THR A 136 -8.42 19.83 3.04
C THR A 136 -8.57 21.16 2.31
N GLY A 137 -7.72 22.13 2.65
CA GLY A 137 -7.73 23.46 2.03
C GLY A 137 -7.31 23.45 0.56
N PRO A 138 -7.41 24.60 -0.13
CA PRO A 138 -7.01 24.72 -1.52
C PRO A 138 -5.54 24.34 -1.72
N LEU A 139 -5.26 23.61 -2.79
CA LEU A 139 -3.92 23.12 -3.10
C LEU A 139 -3.05 24.21 -3.70
N SER A 140 -1.89 24.47 -3.10
CA SER A 140 -0.80 25.21 -3.74
C SER A 140 -0.12 24.36 -4.81
N GLY A 141 0.67 24.97 -5.69
CA GLY A 141 1.47 24.22 -6.68
C GLY A 141 2.39 23.17 -6.04
N MET A 142 3.01 23.51 -4.90
CA MET A 142 3.84 22.57 -4.13
C MET A 142 3.00 21.43 -3.53
N ALA A 143 1.84 21.73 -2.94
CA ALA A 143 0.95 20.70 -2.39
C ALA A 143 0.43 19.76 -3.48
N ALA A 144 0.10 20.28 -4.66
CA ALA A 144 -0.29 19.47 -5.81
C ALA A 144 0.86 18.57 -6.26
N ARG A 145 2.08 19.10 -6.43
CA ARG A 145 3.26 18.29 -6.80
C ARG A 145 3.58 17.21 -5.77
N GLN A 146 3.48 17.54 -4.48
CA GLN A 146 3.67 16.59 -3.39
C GLN A 146 2.68 15.41 -3.46
N LEU A 147 1.41 15.70 -3.74
CA LEU A 147 0.36 14.69 -3.94
C LEU A 147 0.59 13.84 -5.18
N ILE A 148 0.92 14.49 -6.31
CA ILE A 148 1.19 13.82 -7.59
C ILE A 148 2.34 12.82 -7.42
N CYS A 149 3.48 13.26 -6.87
CA CYS A 149 4.64 12.39 -6.68
C CYS A 149 4.35 11.25 -5.70
N THR A 150 3.59 11.50 -4.64
CA THR A 150 3.22 10.45 -3.68
C THR A 150 2.28 9.40 -4.30
N ALA A 151 1.23 9.83 -4.99
CA ALA A 151 0.28 8.92 -5.61
C ALA A 151 0.92 8.09 -6.74
N ALA A 152 1.71 8.73 -7.60
CA ALA A 152 2.40 8.05 -8.69
C ALA A 152 3.54 7.14 -8.17
N GLY A 153 4.33 7.62 -7.21
CA GLY A 153 5.39 6.84 -6.58
C GLY A 153 4.84 5.58 -5.90
N ALA A 154 3.67 5.68 -5.27
CA ALA A 154 2.95 4.51 -4.78
C ALA A 154 2.55 3.59 -5.94
N HIS A 155 1.82 4.08 -6.95
CA HIS A 155 1.36 3.26 -8.07
C HIS A 155 2.51 2.48 -8.75
N ARG A 156 3.69 3.10 -8.90
CA ARG A 156 4.87 2.46 -9.51
C ARG A 156 5.43 1.28 -8.71
N VAL A 157 5.12 1.14 -7.43
CA VAL A 157 5.51 -0.03 -6.62
C VAL A 157 4.90 -1.31 -7.18
N THR A 158 3.69 -1.24 -7.73
CA THR A 158 2.96 -2.41 -8.26
C THR A 158 2.80 -2.39 -9.77
N ALA A 159 2.94 -1.22 -10.42
CA ALA A 159 2.88 -1.05 -11.86
C ALA A 159 4.13 -0.32 -12.40
N PRO A 160 5.29 -1.00 -12.46
CA PRO A 160 6.50 -0.42 -13.01
C PRO A 160 6.33 -0.16 -14.51
N SER A 161 6.57 1.07 -14.94
CA SER A 161 6.43 1.54 -16.32
C SER A 161 7.36 2.72 -16.56
N THR A 162 7.73 2.99 -17.81
CA THR A 162 8.44 4.21 -18.21
C THR A 162 7.49 5.33 -18.63
N ALA A 163 6.20 5.03 -18.82
CA ALA A 163 5.20 6.03 -19.15
C ALA A 163 4.94 6.97 -17.96
N PRO A 164 4.65 8.27 -18.21
CA PRO A 164 4.29 9.20 -17.14
C PRO A 164 2.92 8.86 -16.55
N VAL A 165 2.84 8.88 -15.22
CA VAL A 165 1.58 8.68 -14.49
C VAL A 165 0.88 10.03 -14.36
N THR A 166 -0.35 10.12 -14.86
CA THR A 166 -1.16 11.33 -14.76
C THR A 166 -2.03 11.28 -13.51
N VAL A 167 -1.92 12.27 -12.65
CA VAL A 167 -2.71 12.36 -11.42
C VAL A 167 -3.62 13.58 -11.49
N ALA A 168 -4.92 13.35 -11.33
CA ALA A 168 -5.94 14.38 -11.17
C ALA A 168 -6.42 14.37 -9.72
N VAL A 169 -6.38 15.53 -9.06
CA VAL A 169 -6.74 15.69 -7.65
C VAL A 169 -7.94 16.61 -7.54
N THR A 170 -8.94 16.21 -6.75
CA THR A 170 -10.03 17.07 -6.29
C THR A 170 -9.83 17.34 -4.81
N ASP A 171 -9.69 18.61 -4.42
CA ASP A 171 -9.53 19.00 -3.02
C ASP A 171 -10.85 19.00 -2.23
N GLY A 172 -10.77 19.27 -0.92
CA GLY A 172 -11.95 19.28 -0.04
C GLY A 172 -12.97 20.38 -0.35
N SER A 173 -12.60 21.37 -1.18
CA SER A 173 -13.51 22.41 -1.69
C SER A 173 -14.09 22.10 -3.06
N GLY A 174 -13.72 20.95 -3.65
CA GLY A 174 -14.14 20.54 -4.99
C GLY A 174 -13.29 21.12 -6.13
N ARG A 175 -12.24 21.89 -5.82
CA ARG A 175 -11.35 22.43 -6.86
C ARG A 175 -10.43 21.32 -7.37
N ARG A 176 -10.11 21.39 -8.67
CA ARG A 176 -9.28 20.41 -9.35
C ARG A 176 -7.86 20.94 -9.55
N ALA A 177 -6.88 20.09 -9.29
CA ALA A 177 -5.49 20.26 -9.66
C ALA A 177 -5.00 18.95 -10.31
N GLY A 178 -3.89 18.99 -11.04
CA GLY A 178 -3.34 17.76 -11.60
C GLY A 178 -2.03 17.99 -12.33
N GLY A 179 -1.40 16.90 -12.72
CA GLY A 179 -0.15 16.89 -13.46
C GLY A 179 0.40 15.48 -13.61
N THR A 180 1.61 15.37 -14.14
CA THR A 180 2.34 14.12 -14.28
C THR A 180 3.38 13.98 -13.18
N ASP A 181 3.88 12.76 -13.00
CA ASP A 181 4.97 12.45 -12.07
C ASP A 181 6.37 12.72 -12.65
N GLU A 182 6.43 13.39 -13.81
CA GLU A 182 7.69 13.84 -14.39
C GLU A 182 8.41 14.79 -13.43
N GLY A 183 9.73 14.61 -13.28
CA GLY A 183 10.55 15.39 -12.36
C GLY A 183 10.29 15.12 -10.87
N CYS A 184 9.55 14.06 -10.51
CA CYS A 184 9.50 13.60 -9.12
C CYS A 184 10.88 13.03 -8.72
N PRO A 185 11.44 13.45 -7.58
CA PRO A 185 12.72 12.93 -7.10
C PRO A 185 12.68 11.42 -6.87
N ALA A 186 13.76 10.71 -7.24
CA ALA A 186 13.88 9.30 -6.92
C ALA A 186 13.99 9.09 -5.39
N LEU A 187 13.66 7.88 -4.92
CA LEU A 187 14.02 7.44 -3.58
C LEU A 187 15.55 7.54 -3.44
N ALA A 188 16.02 8.37 -2.52
CA ALA A 188 17.43 8.38 -2.18
C ALA A 188 17.79 7.01 -1.59
N ALA A 189 18.79 6.34 -2.16
CA ALA A 189 19.41 5.19 -1.53
C ALA A 189 20.09 5.71 -0.25
N GLY A 190 19.51 5.38 0.90
CA GLY A 190 20.08 5.69 2.21
C GLY A 190 21.27 4.80 2.53
#